data_AF-A0A2V8HBV6-F1
#
_entry.id   AF-A0A2V8HBV6-F1
#
_cell.length_a   1.000
_cell.length_b   1.000
_cell.length_c   1.000
_cell.angle_alpha   90.00
_cell.angle_beta   90.00
_cell.angle_gamma   90.00
#
_symmetry.space_group_name_H-M   'P 1'
#
loop_
_entity.id
_entity.type
_entity.pdbx_description
1 polymer ?
#
loop_
_entity_poly.entity_id
_entity_poly.type
_entity_poly.pdbx_seq_one_letter_code
_entity_poly.pdbx_strand_id
1 'polypeptide(L)'
;MRRSSGRFDLSSDALPQPRLHPDSSGAVWVDAYTDFKLHDICDAADREPLDMNQPQWSDTLRQGNCRFLTKRLWGAANEKPYFHHGLFTTLRQAILAHSGEAKSSRVAFQALPAAERDAVVEFLKTLQVLPPGTKDLVVDERFQPRSWAAAPDAAGQTH
;
A
#
# COMPACT_ATOMS: atom_id res chain seq x y z
N MET A 1 9.03 36.72 -23.85
CA MET A 1 8.60 35.37 -23.42
C MET A 1 7.75 35.53 -22.15
N ARG A 2 6.41 35.49 -22.24
CA ARG A 2 5.52 35.60 -21.07
C ARG A 2 5.44 34.24 -20.39
N ARG A 3 5.88 34.13 -19.15
CA ARG A 3 5.54 32.97 -18.30
C ARG A 3 4.12 33.18 -17.82
N SER A 4 3.21 32.28 -18.18
CA SER A 4 1.93 32.16 -17.48
C SER A 4 2.19 31.53 -16.12
N SER A 5 1.85 32.23 -15.03
CA SER A 5 1.74 31.59 -13.73
C SER A 5 0.36 30.93 -13.64
N GLY A 6 0.34 29.61 -13.44
CA GLY A 6 -0.87 28.90 -13.04
C GLY A 6 -1.04 29.04 -11.53
N ARG A 7 -2.20 29.55 -11.09
CA ARG A 7 -2.61 29.51 -9.68
C ARG A 7 -3.67 28.41 -9.56
N PHE A 8 -3.43 27.44 -8.68
CA PHE A 8 -4.37 26.35 -8.40
C PHE A 8 -4.87 26.52 -6.98
N ASP A 9 -6.20 26.60 -6.82
CA ASP A 9 -6.85 26.76 -5.52
C ASP A 9 -7.38 25.40 -5.03
N LEU A 10 -6.73 24.86 -4.00
CA LEU A 10 -7.05 23.56 -3.40
C LEU A 10 -8.36 23.56 -2.60
N SER A 11 -8.95 24.73 -2.37
CA SER A 11 -10.25 24.90 -1.70
C SER A 11 -11.43 25.04 -2.66
N SER A 12 -11.15 25.10 -3.97
CA SER A 12 -12.16 25.37 -5.00
C SER A 12 -13.24 24.29 -5.07
N ASP A 13 -14.50 24.70 -5.14
CA ASP A 13 -15.65 23.80 -5.35
C ASP A 13 -15.62 23.04 -6.68
N ALA A 14 -14.76 23.46 -7.62
CA ALA A 14 -14.50 22.73 -8.86
C ALA A 14 -13.72 21.42 -8.62
N LEU A 15 -13.10 21.24 -7.45
CA LEU A 15 -12.37 20.02 -7.08
C LEU A 15 -13.26 19.03 -6.31
N PRO A 16 -13.05 17.72 -6.51
CA PRO A 16 -13.70 16.69 -5.70
C PRO A 16 -13.26 16.79 -4.24
N GLN A 17 -14.08 16.27 -3.32
CA GLN A 17 -13.75 16.14 -1.91
C GLN A 17 -12.69 15.04 -1.68
N PRO A 18 -11.86 15.13 -0.62
CA PRO A 18 -11.77 16.21 0.36
C PRO A 18 -11.05 17.46 -0.20
N ARG A 19 -11.59 18.66 0.10
CA ARG A 19 -10.97 19.95 -0.25
C ARG A 19 -10.16 20.50 0.92
N LEU A 20 -9.04 21.16 0.62
CA LEU A 20 -8.12 21.67 1.63
C LEU A 20 -8.35 23.17 1.83
N HIS A 21 -9.04 23.51 2.91
CA HIS A 21 -9.30 24.90 3.29
C HIS A 21 -8.15 25.45 4.14
N PRO A 22 -7.69 26.70 3.89
CA PRO A 22 -6.74 27.34 4.77
C PRO A 22 -7.36 27.65 6.12
N ASP A 23 -6.55 27.63 7.17
CA ASP A 23 -6.94 28.11 8.50
C ASP A 23 -7.02 29.64 8.57
N SER A 24 -7.32 30.20 9.75
CA SER A 24 -7.41 31.65 9.97
C SER A 24 -6.11 32.42 9.70
N SER A 25 -4.97 31.74 9.63
CA SER A 25 -3.66 32.33 9.30
C SER A 25 -3.32 32.26 7.81
N GLY A 26 -4.14 31.56 7.01
CA GLY A 26 -3.88 31.29 5.60
C GLY A 26 -3.06 30.02 5.34
N ALA A 27 -2.75 29.22 6.38
CA ALA A 27 -2.01 27.97 6.23
C ALA A 27 -2.94 26.82 5.86
N VAL A 28 -2.51 25.97 4.92
CA VAL A 28 -3.26 24.77 4.52
C VAL A 28 -2.65 23.55 5.21
N TRP A 29 -3.46 22.86 6.01
CA TRP A 29 -3.04 21.65 6.71
C TRP A 29 -3.31 20.40 5.88
N VAL A 30 -2.34 19.49 5.86
CA VAL A 30 -2.44 18.19 5.17
C VAL A 30 -2.05 17.12 6.17
N ASP A 31 -3.02 16.28 6.54
CA ASP A 31 -2.77 15.14 7.41
C ASP A 31 -1.94 14.10 6.66
N ALA A 32 -0.67 14.02 6.99
CA ALA A 32 0.21 12.97 6.51
C ALA A 32 -0.02 11.72 7.35
N TYR A 33 -0.87 10.81 6.86
CA TYR A 33 -1.05 9.47 7.45
C TYR A 33 0.16 8.56 7.16
N THR A 34 1.35 9.02 7.51
CA THR A 34 2.64 8.31 7.36
C THR A 34 3.66 8.91 8.31
N ASP A 35 4.62 8.10 8.76
CA ASP A 35 5.74 8.56 9.60
C ASP A 35 6.96 9.01 8.78
N PHE A 36 6.91 8.89 7.45
CA PHE A 36 8.00 9.16 6.52
C PHE A 36 9.31 8.42 6.84
N LYS A 37 9.25 7.31 7.59
CA LYS A 37 10.43 6.52 7.96
C LYS A 37 10.71 5.45 6.92
N LEU A 38 11.98 5.16 6.75
CA LEU A 38 12.40 3.93 6.08
C LEU A 38 12.36 2.77 7.08
N HIS A 39 11.77 1.66 6.67
CA HIS A 39 11.68 0.44 7.45
C HIS A 39 12.64 -0.61 6.93
N ASP A 40 13.28 -1.34 7.84
CA ASP A 40 14.11 -2.49 7.47
C ASP A 40 13.22 -3.69 7.08
N ILE A 41 13.32 -4.14 5.83
CA ILE A 41 12.52 -5.24 5.28
C ILE A 41 13.32 -6.52 5.06
N CYS A 42 14.59 -6.54 5.43
CA CYS A 42 15.48 -7.68 5.18
C CYS A 42 15.58 -8.62 6.38
N ASP A 43 15.69 -9.93 6.10
CA ASP A 43 16.49 -10.82 6.94
C ASP A 43 17.91 -10.94 6.33
N ALA A 44 18.83 -11.70 6.94
CA ALA A 44 20.27 -11.67 6.63
C ALA A 44 20.67 -11.85 5.14
N ALA A 45 19.79 -12.39 4.29
CA ALA A 45 20.05 -12.68 2.88
C ALA A 45 19.21 -11.85 1.87
N ASP A 46 18.26 -11.02 2.32
CA ASP A 46 17.23 -10.41 1.46
C ASP A 46 17.57 -8.97 0.99
N ARG A 47 18.85 -8.61 0.98
CA ARG A 47 19.34 -7.25 0.73
C ARG A 47 19.41 -6.93 -0.76
N GLU A 48 18.91 -5.75 -1.16
CA GLU A 48 19.18 -5.20 -2.49
C GLU A 48 20.67 -4.89 -2.66
N PRO A 49 21.32 -5.26 -3.78
CA PRO A 49 22.76 -5.12 -3.94
C PRO A 49 23.24 -3.65 -3.96
N LEU A 50 22.34 -2.70 -4.26
CA LEU A 50 22.66 -1.29 -4.35
C LEU A 50 21.78 -0.44 -3.44
N ASP A 51 22.40 0.50 -2.70
CA ASP A 51 21.68 1.55 -1.97
C ASP A 51 21.48 2.80 -2.82
N MET A 52 20.33 2.83 -3.51
CA MET A 52 19.93 3.95 -4.39
C MET A 52 19.67 5.27 -3.64
N ASN A 53 19.70 5.27 -2.30
CA ASN A 53 19.64 6.50 -1.50
C ASN A 53 21.03 7.16 -1.35
N GLN A 54 22.10 6.51 -1.79
CA GLN A 54 23.47 6.99 -1.67
C GLN A 54 24.01 7.58 -2.99
N PRO A 55 24.99 8.49 -2.94
CA PRO A 55 25.67 8.99 -4.12
C PRO A 55 26.30 7.85 -4.95
N GLN A 56 26.25 7.98 -6.28
CA GLN A 56 26.71 6.96 -7.23
C GLN A 56 28.19 6.54 -7.04
N TRP A 57 29.02 7.44 -6.50
CA TRP A 57 30.45 7.22 -6.26
C TRP A 57 30.78 6.80 -4.82
N SER A 58 29.79 6.62 -3.95
CA SER A 58 30.05 6.21 -2.56
C SER A 58 30.35 4.72 -2.46
N ASP A 59 31.18 4.33 -1.49
CA ASP A 59 31.33 2.92 -1.13
C ASP A 59 30.05 2.35 -0.52
N THR A 60 29.26 3.18 0.17
CA THR A 60 27.97 2.82 0.78
C THR A 60 26.96 2.33 -0.25
N LEU A 61 26.98 2.84 -1.49
CA LEU A 61 26.15 2.34 -2.58
C LEU A 61 26.26 0.82 -2.74
N ARG A 62 27.49 0.28 -2.72
CA ARG A 62 27.77 -1.16 -2.93
C ARG A 62 27.54 -2.01 -1.69
N GLN A 63 27.22 -1.40 -0.55
CA GLN A 63 26.85 -2.10 0.68
C GLN A 63 25.38 -2.54 0.68
N GLY A 64 24.60 -2.12 -0.32
CA GLY A 64 23.23 -2.54 -0.54
C GLY A 64 22.20 -1.91 0.41
N ASN A 65 20.92 -2.13 0.12
CA ASN A 65 19.82 -1.51 0.85
C ASN A 65 18.81 -2.51 1.39
N CYS A 66 18.33 -2.22 2.60
CA CYS A 66 17.26 -2.94 3.27
C CYS A 66 16.14 -2.02 3.73
N ARG A 67 16.26 -0.71 3.50
CA ARG A 67 15.43 0.32 4.08
C ARG A 67 14.57 0.97 3.01
N PHE A 68 13.26 0.83 3.13
CA PHE A 68 12.28 1.33 2.16
C PHE A 68 11.12 2.01 2.86
N LEU A 69 10.54 3.02 2.21
CA LEU A 69 9.27 3.60 2.65
C LEU A 69 8.16 2.56 2.49
N THR A 70 7.29 2.47 3.48
CA THR A 70 6.07 1.67 3.36
C THR A 70 5.20 2.25 2.24
N LYS A 71 4.86 1.42 1.25
CA LYS A 71 3.92 1.81 0.21
C LYS A 71 2.53 2.02 0.81
N ARG A 72 1.80 3.01 0.28
CA ARG A 72 0.38 3.19 0.57
C ARG A 72 -0.41 1.94 0.17
N LEU A 73 -1.38 1.55 0.99
CA LEU A 73 -2.23 0.37 0.70
C LEU A 73 -3.48 0.72 -0.12
N TRP A 74 -3.88 1.99 -0.16
CA TRP A 74 -4.96 2.39 -1.07
C TRP A 74 -4.51 2.19 -2.53
N GLY A 75 -5.31 1.50 -3.33
CA GLY A 75 -4.93 1.14 -4.70
C GLY A 75 -3.93 -0.02 -4.80
N ALA A 76 -3.60 -0.71 -3.70
CA ALA A 76 -2.67 -1.84 -3.71
C ALA A 76 -3.05 -2.90 -4.76
N ALA A 77 -4.33 -3.17 -4.98
CA ALA A 77 -4.74 -4.17 -5.97
C ALA A 77 -4.44 -3.76 -7.43
N ASN A 78 -4.25 -2.47 -7.71
CA ASN A 78 -3.90 -1.96 -9.04
C ASN A 78 -2.40 -1.99 -9.33
N GLU A 79 -1.55 -2.08 -8.31
CA GLU A 79 -0.09 -1.85 -8.42
C GLU A 79 0.70 -3.18 -8.50
N LYS A 80 0.29 -4.11 -9.37
CA LYS A 80 1.12 -5.28 -9.73
C LYS A 80 2.28 -4.85 -10.65
N PRO A 81 3.49 -5.44 -10.55
CA PRO A 81 3.93 -6.46 -9.60
C PRO A 81 4.33 -5.88 -8.22
N TYR A 82 4.32 -6.74 -7.20
CA TYR A 82 4.41 -6.36 -5.79
C TYR A 82 5.82 -6.43 -5.20
N PHE A 83 5.94 -5.81 -4.01
CA PHE A 83 7.15 -5.69 -3.19
C PHE A 83 8.20 -4.76 -3.81
N HIS A 84 9.30 -4.51 -3.10
CA HIS A 84 10.24 -3.45 -3.46
C HIS A 84 10.96 -3.70 -4.80
N HIS A 85 11.23 -4.96 -5.13
CA HIS A 85 11.87 -5.40 -6.38
C HIS A 85 10.89 -5.81 -7.49
N GLY A 86 9.58 -5.86 -7.22
CA GLY A 86 8.57 -6.21 -8.23
C GLY A 86 8.62 -7.66 -8.74
N LEU A 87 9.07 -8.63 -7.93
CA LEU A 87 9.18 -10.04 -8.37
C LEU A 87 7.93 -10.88 -8.03
N PHE A 88 7.01 -10.35 -7.24
CA PHE A 88 5.80 -11.07 -6.83
C PHE A 88 4.59 -10.64 -7.65
N THR A 89 3.87 -11.60 -8.22
CA THR A 89 2.69 -11.33 -9.05
C THR A 89 1.39 -11.41 -8.26
N THR A 90 1.45 -11.88 -7.00
CA THR A 90 0.31 -11.99 -6.10
C THR A 90 0.56 -11.32 -4.75
N LEU A 91 -0.51 -10.79 -4.14
CA LEU A 91 -0.46 -10.20 -2.78
C LEU A 91 -0.03 -11.23 -1.75
N ARG A 92 -0.45 -12.50 -1.90
CA ARG A 92 -0.06 -13.59 -1.00
C ARG A 92 1.44 -13.83 -1.01
N GLN A 93 2.06 -13.91 -2.20
CA GLN A 93 3.51 -14.05 -2.30
C GLN A 93 4.22 -12.87 -1.64
N ALA A 94 3.74 -11.64 -1.87
CA ALA A 94 4.31 -10.47 -1.23
C ALA A 94 4.19 -10.52 0.29
N ILE A 95 3.02 -10.88 0.85
CA ILE A 95 2.83 -11.05 2.30
C ILE A 95 3.82 -12.08 2.87
N LEU A 96 3.94 -13.24 2.22
CA LEU A 96 4.83 -14.31 2.65
C LEU A 96 6.32 -13.95 2.52
N ALA A 97 6.67 -12.93 1.75
CA ALA A 97 8.03 -12.43 1.60
C ALA A 97 8.40 -11.32 2.59
N HIS A 98 7.47 -10.82 3.42
CA HIS A 98 7.80 -9.78 4.39
C HIS A 98 8.75 -10.32 5.48
N SER A 99 9.93 -9.72 5.56
CA SER A 99 10.98 -10.01 6.55
C SER A 99 11.28 -8.74 7.37
N GLY A 100 12.37 -8.74 8.17
CA GLY A 100 12.78 -7.57 8.94
C GLY A 100 11.72 -7.13 9.96
N GLU A 101 11.40 -5.84 9.97
CA GLU A 101 10.39 -5.25 10.87
C GLU A 101 8.99 -5.85 10.69
N ALA A 102 8.66 -6.34 9.50
CA ALA A 102 7.34 -6.91 9.18
C ALA A 102 7.23 -8.43 9.44
N LYS A 103 8.30 -9.07 9.95
CA LYS A 103 8.37 -10.52 10.16
C LYS A 103 7.29 -11.04 11.11
N SER A 104 6.97 -10.31 12.18
CA SER A 104 5.92 -10.69 13.13
C SER A 104 4.55 -10.72 12.46
N SER A 105 4.24 -9.74 11.62
CA SER A 105 3.00 -9.69 10.83
C SER A 105 2.90 -10.84 9.83
N ARG A 106 4.01 -11.21 9.15
CA ARG A 106 4.06 -12.40 8.28
C ARG A 106 3.74 -13.67 9.08
N VAL A 107 4.39 -13.86 10.23
CA VAL A 107 4.19 -15.04 11.07
C VAL A 107 2.74 -15.13 11.57
N ALA A 108 2.17 -14.00 12.00
CA ALA A 108 0.77 -13.93 12.39
C ALA A 108 -0.16 -14.32 11.23
N PHE A 109 0.07 -13.79 10.03
CA PHE A 109 -0.67 -14.18 8.83
C PHE A 109 -0.54 -15.68 8.52
N GLN A 110 0.66 -16.26 8.63
CA GLN A 110 0.88 -17.69 8.39
C GLN A 110 0.12 -18.58 9.37
N ALA A 111 -0.01 -18.14 10.63
CA ALA A 111 -0.70 -18.85 11.70
C ALA A 111 -2.23 -18.82 11.58
N LEU A 112 -2.80 -17.92 10.77
CA LEU A 112 -4.25 -17.87 10.53
C LEU A 112 -4.74 -19.15 9.82
N PRO A 113 -5.99 -19.60 10.11
CA PRO A 113 -6.68 -20.59 9.30
C PRO A 113 -6.71 -20.21 7.82
N ALA A 114 -6.80 -21.20 6.93
CA ALA A 114 -6.77 -20.96 5.49
C ALA A 114 -7.81 -19.94 5.02
N ALA A 115 -9.05 -20.07 5.49
CA ALA A 115 -10.15 -19.15 5.16
C ALA A 115 -9.87 -17.70 5.59
N GLU A 116 -9.22 -17.50 6.74
CA GLU A 116 -8.87 -16.17 7.25
C GLU A 116 -7.71 -15.54 6.47
N ARG A 117 -6.72 -16.35 6.07
CA ARG A 117 -5.66 -15.90 5.14
C ARG A 117 -6.23 -15.46 3.80
N ASP A 118 -7.21 -16.22 3.29
CA ASP A 118 -7.92 -15.89 2.06
C ASP A 118 -8.72 -14.58 2.25
N ALA A 119 -9.41 -14.41 3.36
CA ALA A 119 -10.15 -13.19 3.68
C ALA A 119 -9.26 -11.94 3.71
N VAL A 120 -8.06 -12.01 4.30
CA VAL A 120 -7.11 -10.89 4.29
C VAL A 120 -6.69 -10.54 2.85
N VAL A 121 -6.36 -11.55 2.03
CA VAL A 121 -5.96 -11.32 0.63
C VAL A 121 -7.11 -10.73 -0.18
N GLU A 122 -8.34 -11.20 0.04
CA GLU A 122 -9.52 -10.68 -0.65
C GLU A 122 -9.87 -9.26 -0.18
N PHE A 123 -9.71 -8.93 1.10
CA PHE A 123 -9.81 -7.55 1.59
C PHE A 123 -8.80 -6.64 0.88
N LEU A 124 -7.53 -7.05 0.76
CA LEU A 124 -6.53 -6.23 0.06
C LEU A 124 -6.86 -6.04 -1.43
N LYS A 125 -7.54 -7.00 -2.08
CA LYS A 125 -8.02 -6.85 -3.45
C LYS A 125 -9.12 -5.78 -3.59
N THR A 126 -9.85 -5.45 -2.52
CA THR A 126 -10.84 -4.37 -2.56
C THR A 126 -10.20 -2.99 -2.49
N LEU A 127 -8.92 -2.88 -2.12
CA LEU A 127 -8.18 -1.62 -2.10
C LEU A 127 -7.73 -1.27 -3.52
N GLN A 128 -8.69 -0.84 -4.34
CA GLN A 128 -8.49 -0.54 -5.75
C GLN A 128 -9.14 0.78 -6.16
N VAL A 129 -8.53 1.45 -7.13
CA VAL A 129 -9.15 2.52 -7.92
C VAL A 129 -10.03 1.85 -8.96
N LEU A 130 -11.32 2.18 -8.93
CA LEU A 130 -12.32 1.63 -9.84
C LEU A 130 -12.46 2.51 -11.10
N PRO A 131 -12.76 1.92 -12.26
CA PRO A 131 -13.05 2.68 -13.48
C PRO A 131 -14.22 3.66 -13.27
N PRO A 132 -14.21 4.84 -13.93
CA PRO A 132 -15.34 5.74 -13.92
C PRO A 132 -16.65 5.04 -14.33
N GLY A 133 -17.72 5.27 -13.57
CA GLY A 133 -19.03 4.66 -13.83
C GLY A 133 -19.25 3.31 -13.15
N THR A 134 -18.27 2.76 -12.45
CA THR A 134 -18.48 1.61 -11.55
C THR A 134 -19.41 2.02 -10.41
N LYS A 135 -20.55 1.33 -10.28
CA LYS A 135 -21.58 1.66 -9.29
C LYS A 135 -21.32 1.00 -7.94
N ASP A 136 -20.67 -0.16 -7.95
CA ASP A 136 -20.42 -0.98 -6.78
C ASP A 136 -18.98 -0.79 -6.28
N LEU A 137 -18.80 -0.65 -4.96
CA LEU A 137 -17.48 -0.46 -4.35
C LEU A 137 -16.69 -1.78 -4.22
N VAL A 138 -17.40 -2.90 -4.23
CA VAL A 138 -16.83 -4.23 -4.08
C VAL A 138 -17.15 -5.05 -5.33
N VAL A 139 -16.11 -5.29 -6.12
CA VAL A 139 -16.23 -5.92 -7.44
C VAL A 139 -15.17 -7.00 -7.63
N ASP A 140 -15.40 -7.90 -8.58
CA ASP A 140 -14.41 -8.88 -9.03
C ASP A 140 -13.42 -8.30 -10.06
N GLU A 141 -12.55 -9.17 -10.60
CA GLU A 141 -11.52 -8.79 -11.60
C GLU A 141 -12.10 -8.31 -12.94
N ARG A 142 -13.42 -8.43 -13.15
CA ARG A 142 -14.17 -8.01 -14.33
C ARG A 142 -15.13 -6.86 -14.01
N PHE A 143 -14.92 -6.21 -12.86
CA PHE A 143 -15.74 -5.12 -12.34
C PHE A 143 -17.22 -5.49 -12.13
N GLN A 144 -17.51 -6.78 -11.95
CA GLN A 144 -18.86 -7.22 -11.61
C GLN A 144 -19.06 -7.18 -10.10
N PRO A 145 -20.26 -6.83 -9.60
CA PRO A 145 -20.54 -6.76 -8.18
C PRO A 145 -20.25 -8.10 -7.50
N ARG A 146 -19.58 -8.06 -6.35
CA ARG A 146 -19.31 -9.26 -5.55
C ARG A 146 -19.98 -9.14 -4.19
N SER A 147 -20.81 -10.13 -3.84
CA SER A 147 -21.27 -10.33 -2.47
C SER A 147 -20.26 -11.17 -1.69
N TRP A 148 -19.80 -10.68 -0.55
CA TRP A 148 -19.15 -11.55 0.44
C TRP A 148 -20.23 -12.42 1.11
N ALA A 149 -20.05 -13.74 1.11
CA ALA A 149 -20.76 -14.54 2.10
C ALA A 149 -20.31 -14.07 3.49
N ALA A 150 -21.25 -13.93 4.43
CA ALA A 150 -20.89 -13.68 5.82
C ALA A 150 -19.87 -14.74 6.27
N ALA A 151 -18.86 -14.33 7.05
CA ALA A 151 -17.95 -15.29 7.64
C ALA A 151 -18.77 -16.37 8.36
N PRO A 152 -18.48 -17.67 8.18
CA PRO A 152 -19.13 -18.69 8.98
C PRO A 152 -18.91 -18.35 10.45
N ASP A 153 -19.98 -18.35 11.24
CA ASP A 153 -19.94 -18.00 12.66
C ASP A 153 -18.77 -18.72 13.35
N ALA A 154 -17.96 -17.97 14.09
CA ALA A 154 -16.83 -18.49 14.88
C ALA A 154 -17.27 -19.41 16.06
N ALA A 155 -18.52 -19.86 16.06
CA ALA A 155 -19.10 -20.76 17.06
C ALA A 155 -19.09 -22.20 16.52
N GLY A 156 -17.92 -22.85 16.48
CA GLY A 156 -17.89 -24.25 16.02
C GLY A 156 -16.57 -25.00 16.05
N GLN A 157 -15.54 -24.55 16.78
CA GLN A 157 -14.29 -25.31 16.92
C GLN A 157 -14.04 -25.68 18.38
N THR A 158 -14.73 -26.73 18.83
CA THR A 158 -14.24 -27.61 19.89
C THR A 158 -13.46 -28.74 19.22
N HIS A 159 -12.15 -28.81 19.46
CA HIS A 159 -11.37 -30.05 19.50
C HIS A 159 -10.13 -29.85 20.36
#